data_AF-A0A9E5BT47-F1
#
_entry.id   AF-A0A9E5BT47-F1
#
_cell.length_a   1.000
_cell.length_b   1.000
_cell.length_c   1.000
_cell.angle_alpha   90.00
_cell.angle_beta   90.00
_cell.angle_gamma   90.00
#
_symmetry.space_group_name_H-M   'P 1'
#
loop_
_entity.id
_entity.type
_entity.pdbx_description
1 polymer ?
#
loop_
_entity_poly.entity_id
_entity_poly.type
_entity_poly.pdbx_seq_one_letter_code
_entity_poly.pdbx_strand_id
1 'polypeptide(L)'
;MEALLLAIYATIVWLIFFKFKLLPWTTSAKVIVVTIPVVGMITLILLLNVFAPSSGDVIVVRNSVGIVSQVKGRVIDVPVRINQRVKQGDVLFKIDATQYKAQVNSIKAKLDLATLRVSENQQLVAAGAGNRFDLEKAQADLLDLQEQFKHAQYDLEQTVMRAPSDGIIVNVQLRPGAYVAAFPISSVMTFMEDTPQIYALFKQNELHQIEPGNEAEFFIP
;
A
#
# COMPACT_ATOMS: atom_id res chain seq x y z
N MET A 1 36.89 9.01 -17.11
CA MET A 1 36.65 10.37 -16.57
C MET A 1 37.82 10.82 -15.69
N GLU A 2 38.34 9.96 -14.83
CA GLU A 2 39.47 10.24 -13.91
C GLU A 2 40.78 10.68 -14.58
N ALA A 3 41.19 10.04 -15.68
CA ALA A 3 42.42 10.39 -16.41
C ALA A 3 42.37 11.81 -17.01
N LEU A 4 41.18 12.28 -17.39
CA LEU A 4 40.99 13.62 -17.97
C LEU A 4 41.09 14.72 -16.89
N LEU A 5 40.58 14.45 -15.69
CA LEU A 5 40.72 15.32 -14.52
C LEU A 5 42.19 15.48 -14.09
N LEU A 6 42.95 14.37 -14.05
CA LEU A 6 44.37 14.39 -13.71
C LEU A 6 45.20 15.17 -14.75
N ALA A 7 44.90 15.01 -16.05
CA ALA A 7 45.58 15.73 -17.11
C ALA A 7 45.32 17.25 -17.04
N ILE A 8 44.08 17.67 -16.78
CA ILE A 8 43.73 19.09 -16.60
C ILE A 8 44.46 19.67 -15.38
N TYR A 9 44.47 18.95 -14.25
CA TYR A 9 45.16 19.37 -13.05
C TYR A 9 46.68 19.53 -13.26
N ALA A 10 47.32 18.54 -13.89
CA ALA A 10 48.74 18.62 -14.24
C ALA A 10 49.06 19.79 -15.16
N THR A 11 48.17 20.11 -16.12
CA THR A 11 48.30 21.24 -17.03
C THR A 11 48.19 22.58 -16.29
N ILE A 12 47.28 22.69 -15.32
CA ILE A 12 47.11 23.87 -14.46
C ILE A 12 48.36 24.09 -13.59
N VAL A 13 48.88 23.04 -12.97
CA VAL A 13 50.11 23.11 -12.16
C VAL A 13 51.30 23.53 -13.04
N TRP A 14 51.44 22.94 -14.22
CA TRP A 14 52.50 23.32 -15.15
C TRP A 14 52.40 24.79 -15.60
N LEU A 15 51.19 25.28 -15.90
CA LEU A 15 50.97 26.68 -16.28
C LEU A 15 51.34 27.66 -15.17
N ILE A 16 50.95 27.39 -13.93
CA ILE A 16 51.17 28.29 -12.77
C ILE A 16 52.66 28.36 -12.40
N PHE A 17 53.36 27.23 -12.39
CA PHE A 17 54.73 27.16 -11.88
C PHE A 17 55.81 27.33 -12.97
N PHE A 18 55.57 26.85 -14.20
CA PHE A 18 56.58 26.92 -15.27
C PHE A 18 56.33 28.04 -16.28
N LYS A 19 55.07 28.26 -16.71
CA LYS A 19 54.79 29.24 -17.78
C LYS A 19 54.61 30.66 -17.26
N PHE A 20 53.80 30.86 -16.21
CA PHE A 20 53.47 32.18 -15.67
C PHE A 20 54.33 32.62 -14.47
N LYS A 21 55.13 31.72 -13.87
CA LYS A 21 56.06 31.99 -12.75
C LYS A 21 55.44 32.82 -11.60
N LEU A 22 54.16 32.61 -11.30
CA LEU A 22 53.42 33.41 -10.30
C LEU A 22 53.86 33.10 -8.85
N LEU A 23 54.45 31.93 -8.61
CA LEU A 23 54.95 31.50 -7.30
C LEU A 23 56.31 30.79 -7.48
N PRO A 24 57.30 31.03 -6.59
CA PRO A 24 58.56 30.31 -6.64
C PRO A 24 58.35 28.83 -6.28
N TRP A 25 59.01 27.93 -7.01
CA TRP A 25 58.95 26.48 -6.78
C TRP A 25 59.77 26.07 -5.55
N THR A 26 59.27 26.47 -4.38
CA THR A 26 59.84 26.15 -3.07
C THR A 26 59.30 24.82 -2.53
N THR A 27 59.97 24.26 -1.52
CA THR A 27 59.51 23.04 -0.83
C THR A 27 58.10 23.20 -0.26
N SER A 28 57.74 24.41 0.19
CA SER A 28 56.40 24.75 0.65
C SER A 28 55.35 24.72 -0.46
N ALA A 29 55.66 25.21 -1.66
CA ALA A 29 54.74 25.17 -2.80
C ALA A 29 54.43 23.73 -3.23
N LYS A 30 55.43 22.84 -3.24
CA LYS A 30 55.22 21.40 -3.54
C LYS A 30 54.25 20.74 -2.58
N VAL A 31 54.37 21.03 -1.28
CA VAL A 31 53.48 20.48 -0.25
C VAL A 31 52.06 21.00 -0.45
N ILE A 32 51.88 22.32 -0.66
CA ILE A 32 50.57 22.93 -0.86
C ILE A 32 49.83 22.33 -2.07
N VAL A 33 50.54 22.13 -3.18
CA VAL A 33 49.98 21.54 -4.41
C VAL A 33 49.48 20.12 -4.16
N VAL A 34 50.19 19.31 -3.37
CA VAL A 34 49.76 17.94 -3.09
C VAL A 34 48.69 17.87 -1.98
N THR A 35 48.78 18.71 -0.96
CA THR A 35 47.89 18.64 0.22
C THR A 35 46.49 19.17 -0.08
N ILE A 36 46.34 20.28 -0.82
CA ILE A 36 45.02 20.87 -1.09
C ILE A 36 44.07 19.90 -1.83
N PRO A 37 44.46 19.22 -2.92
CA PRO A 37 43.58 18.27 -3.61
C PRO A 37 43.23 17.06 -2.75
N VAL A 38 44.17 16.56 -1.95
CA VAL A 38 43.93 15.42 -1.07
C VAL A 38 42.91 15.80 0.01
N VAL A 39 43.07 16.95 0.65
CA VAL A 39 42.11 17.47 1.64
C VAL A 39 40.76 17.80 1.00
N GLY A 40 40.77 18.37 -0.20
CA GLY A 40 39.56 18.64 -0.97
C GLY A 40 38.79 17.36 -1.33
N MET A 41 39.50 16.31 -1.74
CA MET A 41 38.90 15.02 -2.08
C MET A 41 38.36 14.29 -0.84
N ILE A 42 39.09 14.32 0.29
CA ILE A 42 38.59 13.79 1.56
C ILE A 42 37.34 14.54 2.00
N THR A 43 37.37 15.87 1.95
CA THR A 43 36.22 16.71 2.30
C THR A 43 35.02 16.43 1.38
N LEU A 44 35.25 16.26 0.08
CA LEU A 44 34.21 15.93 -0.88
C LEU A 44 33.58 14.56 -0.60
N ILE A 45 34.40 13.53 -0.32
CA ILE A 45 33.91 12.19 0.02
C ILE A 45 33.08 12.23 1.30
N LEU A 46 33.54 12.97 2.32
CA LEU A 46 32.79 13.13 3.57
C LEU A 46 31.48 13.89 3.36
N LEU A 47 31.46 14.95 2.55
CA LEU A 47 30.23 15.67 2.20
C LEU A 47 29.26 14.78 1.43
N LEU A 48 29.75 14.01 0.45
CA LEU A 48 28.91 13.10 -0.33
C LEU A 48 28.27 12.04 0.57
N ASN A 49 29.02 11.49 1.52
CA ASN A 49 28.46 10.53 2.48
C ASN A 49 27.37 11.14 3.40
N VAL A 50 27.45 12.46 3.65
CA VAL A 50 26.51 13.18 4.50
C VAL A 50 25.24 13.60 3.74
N PHE A 51 25.38 14.05 2.49
CA PHE A 51 24.26 14.57 1.68
C PHE A 51 23.65 13.56 0.71
N ALA A 52 24.39 12.52 0.32
CA ALA A 52 23.96 11.48 -0.60
C ALA A 52 24.34 10.09 -0.04
N PRO A 53 23.68 9.63 1.03
CA PRO A 53 23.96 8.32 1.60
C PRO A 53 23.62 7.23 0.57
N SER A 54 24.55 6.30 0.35
CA SER A 54 24.38 5.17 -0.56
C SER A 54 24.40 3.85 0.20
N SER A 55 23.41 2.98 -0.04
CA SER A 55 23.42 1.62 0.50
C SER A 55 23.65 0.59 -0.62
N GLY A 56 24.50 -0.40 -0.36
CA GLY A 56 24.66 -1.58 -1.20
C GLY A 56 23.67 -2.71 -0.86
N ASP A 57 22.99 -2.61 0.28
CA ASP A 57 22.08 -3.63 0.78
C ASP A 57 20.64 -3.20 0.53
N VAL A 58 20.14 -3.54 -0.66
CA VAL A 58 18.76 -3.28 -1.10
C VAL A 58 18.01 -4.60 -1.19
N ILE A 59 16.89 -4.68 -0.46
CA ILE A 59 15.99 -5.84 -0.44
C ILE A 59 14.68 -5.43 -1.12
N VAL A 60 14.33 -6.14 -2.18
CA VAL A 60 13.04 -6.00 -2.85
C VAL A 60 12.09 -7.05 -2.29
N VAL A 61 11.07 -6.60 -1.57
CA VAL A 61 10.04 -7.45 -1.00
C VAL A 61 8.73 -7.18 -1.73
N ARG A 62 7.96 -8.24 -1.97
CA ARG A 62 6.57 -8.11 -2.39
C ARG A 62 5.68 -8.48 -1.23
N ASN A 63 4.63 -7.71 -1.01
CA ASN A 63 3.70 -8.00 0.07
C ASN A 63 2.89 -9.24 -0.27
N SER A 64 2.79 -10.14 0.70
CA SER A 64 1.95 -11.33 0.63
C SER A 64 0.78 -11.16 1.60
N VAL A 65 -0.42 -11.04 1.05
CA VAL A 65 -1.66 -10.90 1.81
C VAL A 65 -2.39 -12.25 1.84
N GLY A 66 -2.67 -12.74 3.05
CA GLY A 66 -3.54 -13.88 3.27
C GLY A 66 -5.00 -13.47 3.13
N ILE A 67 -5.69 -14.00 2.14
CA ILE A 67 -7.13 -13.80 1.95
C ILE A 67 -7.88 -14.70 2.94
N VAL A 68 -8.73 -14.09 3.75
CA VAL A 68 -9.60 -14.74 4.73
C VAL A 68 -11.07 -14.53 4.35
N SER A 69 -11.93 -15.49 4.69
CA SER A 69 -13.36 -15.34 4.47
C SER A 69 -13.96 -14.51 5.60
N GLN A 70 -14.75 -13.49 5.26
CA GLN A 70 -15.50 -12.70 6.25
C GLN A 70 -16.82 -13.38 6.66
N VAL A 71 -17.37 -14.21 5.77
CA VAL A 71 -18.62 -14.93 5.98
C VAL A 71 -18.40 -16.44 5.98
N LYS A 72 -19.27 -17.18 6.67
CA LYS A 72 -19.20 -18.64 6.76
C LYS A 72 -20.09 -19.27 5.69
N GLY A 73 -19.66 -20.36 5.09
CA GLY A 73 -20.49 -21.08 4.15
C GLY A 73 -19.72 -22.09 3.30
N ARG A 74 -20.47 -22.76 2.43
CA ARG A 74 -19.91 -23.72 1.48
C ARG A 74 -19.46 -23.00 0.22
N VAL A 75 -18.27 -23.34 -0.26
CA VAL A 75 -17.72 -22.80 -1.51
C VAL A 75 -18.38 -23.49 -2.69
N ILE A 76 -18.93 -22.70 -3.61
CA ILE A 76 -19.52 -23.20 -4.86
C ILE A 76 -18.45 -23.33 -5.92
N ASP A 77 -17.63 -22.28 -6.08
CA ASP A 77 -16.73 -22.16 -7.22
C ASP A 77 -15.43 -21.44 -6.83
N VAL A 78 -14.32 -21.89 -7.40
CA VAL A 78 -12.97 -21.33 -7.24
C VAL A 78 -12.36 -21.24 -8.64
N PRO A 79 -12.60 -20.14 -9.37
CA PRO A 79 -12.17 -20.01 -10.76
C PRO A 79 -10.65 -19.81 -10.92
N VAL A 80 -9.94 -19.54 -9.82
CA VAL A 80 -8.52 -19.19 -9.85
C VAL A 80 -7.60 -20.38 -9.58
N ARG A 81 -6.40 -20.33 -10.16
CA ARG A 81 -5.36 -21.35 -10.05
C ARG A 81 -4.08 -20.78 -9.42
N ILE A 82 -3.23 -21.67 -8.89
CA ILE A 82 -1.89 -21.32 -8.41
C ILE A 82 -1.07 -20.76 -9.58
N ASN A 83 -0.25 -19.74 -9.31
CA ASN A 83 0.57 -19.00 -10.26
C ASN A 83 -0.23 -18.25 -11.35
N GLN A 84 -1.54 -18.08 -11.15
CA GLN A 84 -2.36 -17.25 -12.01
C GLN A 84 -2.23 -15.78 -11.59
N ARG A 85 -2.03 -14.90 -12.59
CA ARG A 85 -2.13 -13.45 -12.39
C ARG A 85 -3.60 -13.03 -12.39
N VAL A 86 -3.98 -12.24 -11.41
CA VAL A 86 -5.32 -11.66 -11.27
C VAL A 86 -5.22 -10.16 -11.14
N LYS A 87 -6.26 -9.47 -11.60
CA LYS A 87 -6.40 -8.03 -11.47
C LYS A 87 -7.27 -7.68 -10.28
N GLN A 88 -7.15 -6.45 -9.81
CA GLN A 88 -8.02 -5.90 -8.80
C GLN A 88 -9.50 -6.09 -9.18
N GLY A 89 -10.29 -6.64 -8.26
CA GLY A 89 -11.72 -6.90 -8.46
C GLY A 89 -12.05 -8.26 -9.09
N ASP A 90 -11.06 -9.02 -9.58
CA ASP A 90 -11.27 -10.37 -10.10
C ASP A 90 -11.81 -11.30 -9.00
N VAL A 91 -12.73 -12.18 -9.36
CA VAL A 91 -13.36 -13.11 -8.40
C VAL A 91 -12.40 -14.23 -8.06
N LEU A 92 -12.06 -14.36 -6.79
CA LEU A 92 -11.18 -15.41 -6.26
C LEU A 92 -11.95 -16.69 -5.97
N PHE A 93 -13.06 -16.59 -5.25
CA PHE A 93 -13.96 -17.71 -4.97
C PHE A 93 -15.36 -17.22 -4.61
N LYS A 94 -16.35 -18.11 -4.72
CA LYS A 94 -17.75 -17.85 -4.43
C LYS A 94 -18.27 -18.78 -3.35
N ILE A 95 -18.91 -18.20 -2.35
CA ILE A 95 -19.64 -18.90 -1.29
C ILE A 95 -21.12 -19.00 -1.69
N ASP A 96 -21.82 -20.02 -1.18
CA ASP A 96 -23.26 -20.15 -1.34
C ASP A 96 -24.01 -18.97 -0.72
N ALA A 97 -24.57 -18.15 -1.61
CA ALA A 97 -25.31 -16.94 -1.27
C ALA A 97 -26.79 -17.20 -0.96
N THR A 98 -27.28 -18.43 -1.02
CA THR A 98 -28.73 -18.72 -0.92
C THR A 98 -29.33 -18.23 0.40
N GLN A 99 -28.67 -18.53 1.52
CA GLN A 99 -29.10 -18.08 2.85
C GLN A 99 -29.00 -16.55 3.00
N TYR A 100 -27.92 -15.96 2.48
CA TYR A 100 -27.69 -14.51 2.54
C TYR A 100 -28.73 -13.73 1.71
N LYS A 101 -29.07 -14.21 0.51
CA LYS A 101 -30.14 -13.64 -0.32
C LYS A 101 -31.49 -13.73 0.36
N ALA A 102 -31.81 -14.86 0.99
CA ALA A 102 -33.06 -15.01 1.75
C ALA A 102 -33.14 -14.02 2.92
N GLN A 103 -32.03 -13.84 3.65
CA GLN A 103 -31.95 -12.86 4.74
C GLN A 103 -32.17 -11.43 4.26
N VAL A 104 -31.48 -11.01 3.19
CA VAL A 104 -31.64 -9.68 2.57
C VAL A 104 -33.09 -9.44 2.15
N ASN A 105 -33.72 -10.42 1.49
CA ASN A 105 -35.11 -10.32 1.06
C ASN A 105 -36.07 -10.19 2.27
N SER A 106 -35.82 -10.93 3.35
CA SER A 106 -36.64 -10.85 4.57
C SER A 106 -36.56 -9.48 5.25
N ILE A 107 -35.36 -8.87 5.31
CA ILE A 107 -35.15 -7.56 5.93
C ILE A 107 -35.70 -6.47 5.02
N LYS A 108 -35.54 -6.59 3.70
CA LYS A 108 -36.12 -5.68 2.73
C LYS A 108 -37.64 -5.58 2.89
N ALA A 109 -38.33 -6.71 3.03
CA ALA A 109 -39.78 -6.71 3.25
C ALA A 109 -40.18 -6.00 4.56
N LYS A 110 -39.38 -6.12 5.62
CA LYS A 110 -39.59 -5.39 6.88
C LYS A 110 -39.33 -3.89 6.73
N LEU A 111 -38.29 -3.52 5.99
CA LEU A 111 -37.94 -2.13 5.68
C LEU A 111 -39.04 -1.46 4.86
N ASP A 112 -39.58 -2.14 3.84
CA ASP A 112 -40.68 -1.66 3.01
C ASP A 112 -41.93 -1.42 3.87
N LEU A 113 -42.26 -2.35 4.78
CA LEU A 113 -43.36 -2.19 5.74
C LEU A 113 -43.13 -1.01 6.70
N ALA A 114 -41.92 -0.86 7.23
CA ALA A 114 -41.59 0.26 8.12
C ALA A 114 -41.65 1.62 7.40
N THR A 115 -41.24 1.66 6.14
CA THR A 115 -41.34 2.84 5.27
C THR A 115 -42.80 3.27 5.10
N LEU A 116 -43.70 2.30 4.84
CA LEU A 116 -45.13 2.57 4.76
C LEU A 116 -45.67 3.12 6.09
N ARG A 117 -45.32 2.50 7.23
CA ARG A 117 -45.75 2.97 8.56
C ARG A 117 -45.30 4.39 8.88
N VAL A 118 -44.07 4.76 8.51
CA VAL A 118 -43.59 6.13 8.66
C VAL A 118 -44.42 7.08 7.81
N SER A 119 -44.67 6.75 6.54
CA SER A 119 -45.51 7.56 5.66
C SER A 119 -46.94 7.73 6.19
N GLU A 120 -47.55 6.66 6.70
CA GLU A 120 -48.88 6.70 7.31
C GLU A 120 -48.89 7.57 8.57
N ASN A 121 -47.94 7.40 9.48
CA ASN A 121 -47.83 8.21 10.69
C ASN A 121 -47.55 9.68 10.37
N GLN A 122 -46.76 9.98 9.34
CA GLN A 122 -46.53 11.35 8.88
C GLN A 122 -47.84 12.01 8.41
N GLN A 123 -48.67 11.28 7.65
CA GLN A 123 -49.98 11.77 7.21
C GLN A 123 -50.94 11.98 8.39
N LEU A 124 -50.97 11.06 9.36
CA LEU A 124 -51.81 11.19 10.56
C LEU A 124 -51.42 12.40 11.41
N VAL A 125 -50.12 12.64 11.60
CA VAL A 125 -49.60 13.82 12.31
C VAL A 125 -49.95 15.11 11.55
N ALA A 126 -49.80 15.13 10.23
CA ALA A 126 -50.16 16.28 9.40
C ALA A 126 -51.68 16.59 9.43
N ALA A 127 -52.52 15.55 9.55
CA ALA A 127 -53.96 15.68 9.71
C ALA A 127 -54.41 16.03 11.15
N GLY A 128 -53.48 16.16 12.11
CA GLY A 128 -53.76 16.48 13.52
C GLY A 128 -54.33 15.33 14.34
N ALA A 129 -54.41 14.11 13.78
CA ALA A 129 -54.92 12.92 14.45
C ALA A 129 -53.81 12.03 15.04
N GLY A 130 -52.54 12.28 14.68
CA GLY A 130 -51.38 11.49 15.09
C GLY A 130 -50.52 12.14 16.17
N ASN A 131 -49.83 11.31 16.96
CA ASN A 131 -48.87 11.74 17.97
C ASN A 131 -47.45 11.85 17.37
N ARG A 132 -46.73 12.94 17.68
CA ARG A 132 -45.35 13.15 17.22
C ARG A 132 -44.38 12.10 17.78
N PHE A 133 -44.62 11.62 19.00
CA PHE A 133 -43.84 10.55 19.61
C PHE A 133 -43.92 9.23 18.80
N ASP A 134 -45.09 8.89 18.28
CA ASP A 134 -45.28 7.67 17.49
C ASP A 134 -44.59 7.77 16.12
N LEU A 135 -44.55 8.98 15.55
CA LEU A 135 -43.79 9.25 14.34
C LEU A 135 -42.28 9.11 14.58
N GLU A 136 -41.75 9.70 15.66
CA GLU A 136 -40.33 9.60 16.01
C GLU A 136 -39.92 8.15 16.28
N LYS A 137 -40.78 7.36 16.95
CA LYS A 137 -40.56 5.93 17.16
C LYS A 137 -40.52 5.15 15.84
N ALA A 138 -41.48 5.39 14.93
CA ALA A 138 -41.49 4.73 13.63
C ALA A 138 -40.26 5.10 12.78
N GLN A 139 -39.78 6.35 12.88
CA GLN A 139 -38.54 6.78 12.23
C GLN A 139 -37.30 6.10 12.81
N ALA A 140 -37.24 5.92 14.14
CA ALA A 140 -36.17 5.17 14.77
C ALA A 140 -36.16 3.69 14.32
N ASP A 141 -37.33 3.06 14.25
CA ASP A 141 -37.50 1.68 13.77
C ASP A 141 -37.08 1.54 12.28
N LEU A 142 -37.42 2.53 11.45
CA LEU A 142 -36.98 2.59 10.05
C LEU A 142 -35.46 2.64 9.94
N LEU A 143 -34.81 3.51 10.73
CA LEU A 143 -33.35 3.66 10.71
C LEU A 143 -32.66 2.36 11.14
N ASP A 144 -33.15 1.70 12.20
CA ASP A 144 -32.62 0.40 12.64
C ASP A 144 -32.73 -0.67 11.54
N LEU A 145 -33.90 -0.78 10.89
CA LEU A 145 -34.10 -1.70 9.77
C LEU A 145 -33.23 -1.37 8.54
N GLN A 146 -32.97 -0.08 8.30
CA GLN A 146 -32.09 0.36 7.22
C GLN A 146 -30.64 -0.07 7.48
N GLU A 147 -30.14 0.05 8.72
CA GLU A 147 -28.81 -0.43 9.09
C GLU A 147 -28.72 -1.96 9.04
N GLN A 148 -29.75 -2.67 9.51
CA GLN A 148 -29.82 -4.13 9.37
C GLN A 148 -29.81 -4.57 7.90
N PHE A 149 -30.47 -3.82 7.02
CA PHE A 149 -30.48 -4.10 5.59
C PHE A 149 -29.09 -3.89 4.98
N LYS A 150 -28.40 -2.80 5.31
CA LYS A 150 -27.01 -2.54 4.87
C LYS A 150 -26.07 -3.64 5.35
N HIS A 151 -26.17 -4.06 6.61
CA HIS A 151 -25.37 -5.16 7.14
C HIS A 151 -25.62 -6.48 6.38
N ALA A 152 -26.88 -6.84 6.13
CA ALA A 152 -27.20 -8.04 5.38
C ALA A 152 -26.75 -7.96 3.90
N GLN A 153 -26.78 -6.77 3.29
CA GLN A 153 -26.22 -6.54 1.96
C GLN A 153 -24.70 -6.72 1.95
N TYR A 154 -24.01 -6.16 2.94
CA TYR A 154 -22.57 -6.34 3.08
C TYR A 154 -22.20 -7.82 3.18
N ASP A 155 -22.89 -8.57 4.04
CA ASP A 155 -22.66 -10.01 4.18
C ASP A 155 -22.90 -10.77 2.86
N LEU A 156 -23.92 -10.38 2.09
CA LEU A 156 -24.18 -10.94 0.77
C LEU A 156 -23.05 -10.61 -0.22
N GLU A 157 -22.53 -9.39 -0.22
CA GLU A 157 -21.40 -8.98 -1.06
C GLU A 157 -20.12 -9.75 -0.70
N GLN A 158 -19.88 -9.98 0.59
CA GLN A 158 -18.76 -10.78 1.09
C GLN A 158 -18.84 -12.27 0.72
N THR A 159 -19.96 -12.75 0.15
CA THR A 159 -20.01 -14.11 -0.42
C THR A 159 -19.16 -14.27 -1.68
N VAL A 160 -18.84 -13.17 -2.36
CA VAL A 160 -17.99 -13.16 -3.55
C VAL A 160 -16.68 -12.47 -3.20
N MET A 161 -15.66 -13.26 -2.89
CA MET A 161 -14.36 -12.70 -2.53
C MET A 161 -13.63 -12.25 -3.80
N ARG A 162 -13.13 -11.01 -3.79
CA ARG A 162 -12.42 -10.40 -4.90
C ARG A 162 -10.96 -10.10 -4.56
N ALA A 163 -10.12 -10.01 -5.58
CA ALA A 163 -8.73 -9.59 -5.41
C ALA A 163 -8.64 -8.13 -4.96
N PRO A 164 -7.89 -7.82 -3.88
CA PRO A 164 -7.77 -6.45 -3.37
C PRO A 164 -6.89 -5.54 -4.25
N SER A 165 -5.91 -6.12 -4.95
CA SER A 165 -4.94 -5.44 -5.81
C SER A 165 -4.51 -6.35 -6.97
N ASP A 166 -3.68 -5.83 -7.88
CA ASP A 166 -3.10 -6.60 -8.98
C ASP A 166 -1.94 -7.47 -8.47
N GLY A 167 -1.87 -8.73 -8.90
CA GLY A 167 -0.85 -9.65 -8.40
C GLY A 167 -1.05 -11.11 -8.77
N ILE A 168 -0.35 -11.98 -8.07
CA ILE A 168 -0.25 -13.42 -8.38
C ILE A 168 -0.70 -14.25 -7.19
N ILE A 169 -1.44 -15.31 -7.47
CA ILE A 169 -1.89 -16.26 -6.45
C ILE A 169 -0.79 -17.27 -6.19
N VAL A 170 -0.21 -17.24 -4.99
CA VAL A 170 0.92 -18.10 -4.61
C VAL A 170 0.42 -19.47 -4.13
N ASN A 171 -0.67 -19.48 -3.38
CA ASN A 171 -1.22 -20.72 -2.83
C ASN A 171 -2.75 -20.66 -2.78
N VAL A 172 -3.40 -21.77 -3.16
CA VAL A 172 -4.85 -21.95 -3.09
C VAL A 172 -5.12 -23.20 -2.26
N GLN A 173 -5.65 -23.03 -1.05
CA GLN A 173 -6.01 -24.15 -0.18
C GLN A 173 -7.46 -24.60 -0.40
N LEU A 174 -8.29 -23.72 -0.95
CA LEU A 174 -9.72 -23.95 -1.11
C LEU A 174 -10.04 -24.80 -2.34
N ARG A 175 -11.05 -25.67 -2.20
CA ARG A 175 -11.64 -26.43 -3.29
C ARG A 175 -13.15 -26.25 -3.30
N PRO A 176 -13.81 -26.34 -4.47
CA PRO A 176 -15.27 -26.39 -4.54
C PRO A 176 -15.84 -27.45 -3.60
N GLY A 177 -16.88 -27.09 -2.85
CA GLY A 177 -17.51 -27.94 -1.85
C GLY A 177 -16.90 -27.85 -0.45
N ALA A 178 -15.73 -27.23 -0.27
CA ALA A 178 -15.14 -26.98 1.03
C ALA A 178 -16.01 -26.01 1.86
N TYR A 179 -15.95 -26.13 3.18
CA TYR A 179 -16.64 -25.24 4.10
C TYR A 179 -15.64 -24.24 4.69
N VAL A 180 -15.92 -22.95 4.54
CA VAL A 180 -15.12 -21.88 5.13
C VAL A 180 -15.83 -21.32 6.36
N ALA A 181 -15.06 -21.15 7.43
CA ALA A 181 -15.48 -20.41 8.62
C ALA A 181 -14.98 -18.97 8.52
N ALA A 182 -15.73 -18.04 9.10
CA ALA A 182 -15.34 -16.65 9.25
C ALA A 182 -14.31 -16.53 10.40
N PHE A 183 -13.11 -17.07 10.22
CA PHE A 183 -12.08 -17.10 11.25
C PHE A 183 -10.70 -16.66 10.71
N PRO A 184 -10.03 -15.69 11.36
CA PRO A 184 -8.82 -15.05 10.82
C PRO A 184 -7.58 -15.94 10.84
N ILE A 185 -7.61 -17.11 11.49
CA ILE A 185 -6.44 -18.00 11.58
C ILE A 185 -6.29 -18.91 10.35
N SER A 186 -7.37 -19.17 9.59
CA SER A 186 -7.32 -20.01 8.39
C SER A 186 -7.34 -19.14 7.13
N SER A 187 -6.16 -18.71 6.67
CA SER A 187 -6.03 -18.10 5.36
C SER A 187 -6.39 -19.12 4.28
N VAL A 188 -7.33 -18.74 3.42
CA VAL A 188 -7.91 -19.61 2.40
C VAL A 188 -7.08 -19.60 1.11
N MET A 189 -6.38 -18.48 0.89
CA MET A 189 -5.57 -18.22 -0.29
C MET A 189 -4.50 -17.19 0.06
N THR A 190 -3.30 -17.36 -0.50
CA THR A 190 -2.21 -16.39 -0.35
C THR A 190 -2.01 -15.66 -1.67
N PHE A 191 -2.11 -14.34 -1.60
CA PHE A 191 -1.98 -13.43 -2.72
C PHE A 191 -0.71 -12.59 -2.58
N MET A 192 0.07 -12.47 -3.63
CA MET A 192 1.26 -11.63 -3.67
C MET A 192 1.02 -10.43 -4.59
N GLU A 193 1.15 -9.23 -4.03
CA GLU A 193 0.95 -7.99 -4.78
C GLU A 193 2.07 -7.75 -5.79
N ASP A 194 1.75 -7.14 -6.93
CA ASP A 194 2.76 -6.77 -7.92
C ASP A 194 3.60 -5.57 -7.50
N THR A 195 3.07 -4.70 -6.63
CA THR A 195 3.77 -3.49 -6.16
C THR A 195 4.96 -3.87 -5.27
N PRO A 196 6.20 -3.67 -5.73
CA PRO A 196 7.36 -4.00 -4.91
C PRO A 196 7.56 -2.92 -3.84
N GLN A 197 7.90 -3.34 -2.63
CA GLN A 197 8.46 -2.49 -1.60
C GLN A 197 9.97 -2.68 -1.58
N ILE A 198 10.69 -1.56 -1.52
CA ILE A 198 12.15 -1.56 -1.55
C ILE A 198 12.64 -1.08 -0.20
N TYR A 199 13.43 -1.92 0.45
CA TYR A 199 14.08 -1.61 1.71
C TYR A 199 15.56 -1.45 1.44
N ALA A 200 16.09 -0.26 1.73
CA ALA A 200 17.53 -0.01 1.74
C ALA A 200 17.99 0.09 3.20
N LEU A 201 19.05 -0.64 3.53
CA LEU A 201 19.62 -0.65 4.88
C LEU A 201 20.73 0.40 4.96
N PHE A 202 20.51 1.47 5.73
CA PHE A 202 21.50 2.52 5.96
C PHE A 202 22.13 2.39 7.35
N LYS A 203 23.38 2.84 7.49
CA LYS A 203 24.02 2.90 8.80
C LYS A 203 23.49 4.10 9.59
N GLN A 204 23.57 4.02 10.92
CA GLN A 204 23.04 5.06 11.81
C GLN A 204 23.60 6.47 11.49
N ASN A 205 24.88 6.57 11.08
CA ASN A 205 25.52 7.84 10.75
C ASN A 205 24.99 8.49 9.47
N GLU A 206 24.47 7.68 8.54
CA GLU A 206 23.97 8.09 7.22
C GLU A 206 22.49 8.51 7.27
N LEU A 207 21.78 8.15 8.35
CA LEU A 207 20.35 8.38 8.50
C LEU A 207 19.99 9.81 8.93
N HIS A 208 20.97 10.61 9.35
CA HIS A 208 20.72 11.93 9.94
C HIS A 208 20.09 12.97 9.00
N GLN A 209 20.29 12.82 7.69
CA GLN A 209 19.75 13.74 6.67
C GLN A 209 18.62 13.13 5.84
N ILE A 210 18.17 11.92 6.18
CA ILE A 210 17.10 11.24 5.44
C ILE A 210 15.76 11.67 6.02
N GLU A 211 14.97 12.36 5.21
CA GLU A 211 13.63 12.81 5.55
C GLU A 211 12.58 12.17 4.61
N PRO A 212 11.34 11.94 5.08
CA PRO A 212 10.26 11.51 4.22
C PRO A 212 10.03 12.51 3.08
N GLY A 213 10.08 12.05 1.83
CA GLY A 213 9.89 12.87 0.64
C GLY A 213 11.16 13.12 -0.18
N ASN A 214 12.34 12.73 0.32
CA ASN A 214 13.57 12.77 -0.47
C ASN A 214 13.47 11.83 -1.68
N GLU A 215 13.93 12.31 -2.84
CA GLU A 215 14.04 11.48 -4.04
C GLU A 215 15.14 10.42 -3.86
N ALA A 216 14.87 9.20 -4.31
CA ALA A 216 15.80 8.08 -4.23
C ALA A 216 15.91 7.39 -5.59
N GLU A 217 17.13 7.13 -6.01
CA GLU A 217 17.45 6.32 -7.17
C GLU A 217 18.00 4.97 -6.70
N PHE A 218 17.51 3.90 -7.30
CA PHE A 218 18.00 2.55 -7.03
C PHE A 218 18.20 1.82 -8.35
N PHE A 219 19.23 0.97 -8.38
CA PHE A 219 19.53 0.11 -9.51
C PHE A 219 19.54 -1.33 -9.03
N ILE A 220 18.71 -2.17 -9.66
CA ILE A 220 18.69 -3.62 -9.44
C ILE A 220 19.25 -4.26 -10.71
N PRO A 221 20.38 -5.00 -10.62
CA PRO A 221 20.99 -5.66 -11.77
C PRO A 221 20.16 -6.83 -12.31
#